data_AF-A0A8J1KTN0-F1
#
_entry.id   AF-A0A8J1KTN0-F1
#
_cell.length_a   1.000
_cell.length_b   1.000
_cell.length_c   1.000
_cell.angle_alpha   90.00
_cell.angle_beta   90.00
_cell.angle_gamma   90.00
#
_symmetry.space_group_name_H-M   'P 1'
#
loop_
_entity.id
_entity.type
_entity.pdbx_description
1 polymer ?
#
loop_
_entity_poly.entity_id
_entity_poly.type
_entity_poly.pdbx_seq_one_letter_code
_entity_poly.pdbx_strand_id
1 'polypeptide(L)'
;MVLPEKELNPTEIKSALPENSRTSLHQGPNASLPSASKSQQGKASYGTGTKAAGNKTNVLYASGAQNMPRKTVTAVTAENQSNAGKGRASTRTGAVGKQSVTSSLRAGKDKQIPESHPMTFPSGKSPASHPMLPTEDIDQVEKETRGQRDNLEWRKYRITASIAHQISHSKFANHKTDEIPQSYLKAVVGTGSRVQTTTMHWGIQNEKRAVLAYEKLASKRDGRQVKVEDCGLFIHPMKNWLAARPDGIVKDKCTGETLRILEVKCPYKHREHTIQEACADSKFCLQLNGNSYLLRKDHAYYTQVQCQLAATQLRNADFVVLTNKETAIVPVHFSPEFWECIEPKLERFYNEAVLPQLQKLSVNRKEVKSGKHRITASIAHQISHSRFANHKTDEIPQSYLKAVVGTGSRVQTTAMHWGIQNEKKAVLAYEKLASKRDGRQVKVEHCGLFIHPMKNWLAARPDGIVKDKCTGETLRILEVKRPYKHREHTIQEACADSKFCLQLNGNSYLLRKDHAHYTQVQCQLAATQLRNADFVVLTNKETAIVPVHFSPEFWECIEPKLERFYTKAVLPQLQKPSANRKEVKSGKLVWATEE
;
A
#
# COMPACT_ATOMS: atom_id res chain seq x y z
N MET A 1 27.20 -54.00 -21.92
CA MET A 1 26.79 -55.09 -21.01
C MET A 1 25.72 -54.50 -20.10
N VAL A 2 24.41 -54.73 -20.30
CA VAL A 2 23.63 -55.96 -20.50
C VAL A 2 23.20 -56.60 -19.17
N LEU A 3 22.01 -56.16 -18.70
CA LEU A 3 20.97 -56.93 -17.99
C LEU A 3 21.27 -57.49 -16.57
N PRO A 4 20.24 -57.92 -15.80
CA PRO A 4 18.79 -57.89 -16.08
C PRO A 4 17.93 -57.13 -15.05
N GLU A 5 16.70 -56.81 -15.46
CA GLU A 5 15.57 -56.44 -14.58
C GLU A 5 14.92 -57.69 -13.97
N LYS A 6 14.11 -57.52 -12.91
CA LYS A 6 13.09 -58.49 -12.50
C LYS A 6 11.93 -57.80 -11.79
N GLU A 7 10.73 -57.91 -12.36
CA GLU A 7 9.48 -57.60 -11.67
C GLU A 7 9.09 -58.72 -10.69
N LEU A 8 8.26 -58.41 -9.70
CA LEU A 8 7.31 -59.35 -9.10
C LEU A 8 6.18 -58.60 -8.39
N ASN A 9 4.94 -59.05 -8.61
CA ASN A 9 3.71 -58.44 -8.09
C ASN A 9 3.28 -59.09 -6.75
N PRO A 10 2.40 -58.46 -5.93
CA PRO A 10 2.17 -58.89 -4.55
C PRO A 10 0.95 -59.79 -4.35
N THR A 11 1.03 -60.72 -3.38
CA THR A 11 -0.13 -61.17 -2.58
C THR A 11 0.25 -61.82 -1.24
N GLU A 12 -0.22 -61.20 -0.16
CA GLU A 12 -0.93 -61.79 1.00
C GLU A 12 -0.38 -62.88 1.97
N ILE A 13 -0.91 -62.78 3.20
CA ILE A 13 -1.26 -63.85 4.17
C ILE A 13 -0.21 -64.35 5.22
N LYS A 14 -0.47 -63.93 6.48
CA LYS A 14 -0.22 -64.62 7.79
C LYS A 14 1.26 -64.82 8.25
N SER A 15 1.59 -64.88 9.55
CA SER A 15 0.85 -64.61 10.80
C SER A 15 1.81 -64.55 12.02
N ALA A 16 1.25 -64.14 13.18
CA ALA A 16 1.69 -64.40 14.58
C ALA A 16 2.29 -63.23 15.40
N LEU A 17 1.91 -63.26 16.68
CA LEU A 17 2.21 -62.38 17.83
C LEU A 17 3.21 -63.12 18.78
N PRO A 18 3.67 -62.63 19.96
CA PRO A 18 3.08 -61.61 20.86
C PRO A 18 4.13 -60.69 21.55
N GLU A 19 3.94 -59.99 22.70
CA GLU A 19 2.81 -59.76 23.62
C GLU A 19 2.98 -58.41 24.38
N ASN A 20 1.89 -57.93 25.02
CA ASN A 20 1.82 -57.11 26.25
C ASN A 20 2.53 -55.73 26.36
N SER A 21 2.02 -54.73 27.11
CA SER A 21 0.89 -54.73 28.07
C SER A 21 0.16 -53.37 28.16
N ARG A 22 -1.18 -53.41 28.34
CA ARG A 22 -2.08 -52.66 29.29
C ARG A 22 -1.79 -51.18 29.61
N THR A 23 -2.74 -50.26 29.83
CA THR A 23 -4.24 -50.18 29.87
C THR A 23 -4.60 -48.69 30.13
N SER A 24 -5.78 -48.11 29.85
CA SER A 24 -6.95 -48.43 29.01
C SER A 24 -7.96 -47.26 29.10
N LEU A 25 -8.81 -47.03 28.08
CA LEU A 25 -9.97 -46.10 28.17
C LEU A 25 -11.24 -46.74 27.56
N HIS A 26 -12.38 -46.46 28.19
CA HIS A 26 -13.74 -46.89 27.85
C HIS A 26 -14.68 -45.71 28.20
N GLN A 27 -15.83 -45.44 27.55
CA GLN A 27 -16.58 -46.12 26.47
C GLN A 27 -17.31 -45.04 25.61
N GLY A 28 -17.80 -45.41 24.41
CA GLY A 28 -18.76 -44.60 23.62
C GLY A 28 -20.21 -45.08 23.83
N PRO A 29 -21.18 -44.87 22.89
CA PRO A 29 -21.15 -44.18 21.58
C PRO A 29 -22.20 -43.01 21.53
N ASN A 30 -23.02 -42.63 20.51
CA ASN A 30 -23.28 -43.14 19.16
C ASN A 30 -23.91 -42.13 18.15
N ALA A 31 -23.70 -42.42 16.86
CA ALA A 31 -24.52 -42.26 15.63
C ALA A 31 -25.67 -41.20 15.42
N SER A 32 -25.52 -40.48 14.29
CA SER A 32 -26.51 -40.29 13.18
C SER A 32 -27.49 -39.09 13.08
N LEU A 33 -27.76 -38.73 11.81
CA LEU A 33 -28.64 -37.71 11.19
C LEU A 33 -30.13 -38.18 11.13
N PRO A 34 -31.20 -37.37 10.79
CA PRO A 34 -31.25 -36.37 9.69
C PRO A 34 -32.29 -35.18 9.70
N SER A 35 -32.22 -34.38 8.62
CA SER A 35 -33.30 -33.66 7.85
C SER A 35 -34.39 -32.73 8.47
N ALA A 36 -34.32 -31.45 8.07
CA ALA A 36 -35.35 -30.57 7.44
C ALA A 36 -36.84 -30.47 7.91
N SER A 37 -37.38 -29.23 7.95
CA SER A 37 -38.80 -28.87 7.67
C SER A 37 -39.06 -27.35 7.53
N LYS A 38 -40.28 -26.95 7.09
CA LYS A 38 -40.74 -25.55 6.87
C LYS A 38 -42.08 -25.23 7.57
N SER A 39 -42.20 -24.05 8.19
CA SER A 39 -43.43 -23.23 8.38
C SER A 39 -43.00 -21.87 9.00
N GLN A 40 -43.56 -20.66 8.81
CA GLN A 40 -44.77 -20.04 8.24
C GLN A 40 -45.97 -19.68 9.18
N GLN A 41 -46.16 -18.35 9.30
CA GLN A 41 -47.40 -17.56 9.56
C GLN A 41 -48.02 -17.40 10.98
N GLY A 42 -48.26 -16.12 11.33
CA GLY A 42 -49.41 -15.63 12.11
C GLY A 42 -49.17 -15.22 13.58
N LYS A 43 -49.97 -14.32 14.19
CA LYS A 43 -50.90 -13.28 13.65
C LYS A 43 -51.44 -12.38 14.81
N ALA A 44 -51.44 -11.04 14.66
CA ALA A 44 -52.27 -10.06 15.42
C ALA A 44 -52.13 -10.05 16.98
N SER A 45 -52.83 -9.23 17.78
CA SER A 45 -53.08 -7.75 17.76
C SER A 45 -53.74 -7.32 19.10
N TYR A 46 -53.75 -6.02 19.43
CA TYR A 46 -54.42 -5.36 20.58
C TYR A 46 -53.87 -5.67 22.01
N GLY A 47 -54.03 -4.80 23.02
CA GLY A 47 -54.33 -3.36 22.97
C GLY A 47 -55.25 -2.78 24.07
N THR A 48 -54.67 -2.14 25.10
CA THR A 48 -55.22 -1.14 26.07
C THR A 48 -54.00 -0.48 26.77
N GLY A 49 -53.98 0.69 27.41
CA GLY A 49 -54.95 1.74 27.82
C GLY A 49 -54.37 2.39 29.11
N THR A 50 -54.46 3.69 29.43
CA THR A 50 -55.31 4.81 28.97
C THR A 50 -54.74 6.20 29.34
N LYS A 51 -54.93 7.21 28.45
CA LYS A 51 -55.39 8.62 28.70
C LYS A 51 -54.55 9.54 29.65
N ALA A 52 -54.64 10.89 29.59
CA ALA A 52 -55.63 11.77 28.97
C ALA A 52 -55.09 13.12 28.42
N ALA A 53 -55.80 13.65 27.41
CA ALA A 53 -56.11 15.06 27.07
C ALA A 53 -54.98 16.12 26.85
N GLY A 54 -55.11 17.06 25.89
CA GLY A 54 -56.03 17.14 24.73
C GLY A 54 -56.54 18.55 24.38
N ASN A 55 -56.65 18.88 23.08
CA ASN A 55 -57.53 19.94 22.57
C ASN A 55 -57.90 19.73 21.07
N LYS A 56 -58.93 20.43 20.54
CA LYS A 56 -59.52 20.30 19.17
C LYS A 56 -59.27 21.59 18.35
N THR A 57 -59.48 21.73 17.02
CA THR A 57 -60.62 21.41 16.11
C THR A 57 -60.16 21.19 14.64
N ASN A 58 -60.73 20.25 13.86
CA ASN A 58 -61.86 20.35 12.86
C ASN A 58 -61.68 21.43 11.76
N VAL A 59 -62.06 21.28 10.46
CA VAL A 59 -63.11 20.46 9.75
C VAL A 59 -62.58 19.90 8.39
N LEU A 60 -63.33 19.02 7.69
CA LEU A 60 -63.03 18.41 6.37
C LEU A 60 -63.69 19.15 5.17
N TYR A 61 -63.27 18.88 3.92
CA TYR A 61 -64.06 18.17 2.88
C TYR A 61 -63.20 17.81 1.62
N ALA A 62 -63.78 17.22 0.57
CA ALA A 62 -63.06 16.51 -0.51
C ALA A 62 -63.65 16.72 -1.94
N SER A 63 -63.07 15.99 -2.94
CA SER A 63 -63.34 16.00 -4.41
C SER A 63 -62.68 17.14 -5.22
N GLY A 64 -62.35 16.99 -6.52
CA GLY A 64 -62.37 15.78 -7.36
C GLY A 64 -62.09 16.03 -8.87
N ALA A 65 -62.04 14.95 -9.65
CA ALA A 65 -62.03 14.90 -11.14
C ALA A 65 -60.76 15.38 -11.90
N GLN A 66 -60.79 15.22 -13.23
CA GLN A 66 -59.65 15.30 -14.18
C GLN A 66 -59.91 16.36 -15.27
N ASN A 67 -58.86 16.80 -15.99
CA ASN A 67 -58.93 16.77 -17.46
C ASN A 67 -57.58 16.86 -18.21
N MET A 68 -57.59 16.24 -19.39
CA MET A 68 -56.68 16.43 -20.55
C MET A 68 -57.35 17.45 -21.51
N PRO A 69 -56.71 18.04 -22.57
CA PRO A 69 -55.96 17.29 -23.59
C PRO A 69 -54.80 18.00 -24.32
N ARG A 70 -54.30 17.30 -25.34
CA ARG A 70 -53.13 17.53 -26.21
C ARG A 70 -53.57 17.81 -27.65
N LYS A 71 -52.93 18.75 -28.38
CA LYS A 71 -52.80 18.67 -29.87
C LYS A 71 -51.88 19.73 -30.54
N THR A 72 -50.84 19.24 -31.23
CA THR A 72 -50.35 19.63 -32.60
C THR A 72 -49.96 21.10 -32.92
N VAL A 73 -49.26 21.46 -34.01
CA VAL A 73 -48.87 20.76 -35.27
C VAL A 73 -47.42 21.12 -35.69
N THR A 74 -46.80 20.32 -36.58
CA THR A 74 -45.64 20.65 -37.45
C THR A 74 -46.08 21.61 -38.61
N ALA A 75 -45.29 22.15 -39.55
CA ALA A 75 -44.20 21.59 -40.38
C ALA A 75 -43.47 22.65 -41.27
N VAL A 76 -42.45 22.19 -42.04
CA VAL A 76 -41.87 22.67 -43.34
C VAL A 76 -41.23 24.08 -43.57
N THR A 77 -39.90 24.04 -43.78
CA THR A 77 -39.07 24.59 -44.89
C THR A 77 -39.23 25.99 -45.49
N ALA A 78 -38.08 26.67 -45.67
CA ALA A 78 -37.67 27.34 -46.91
C ALA A 78 -36.13 27.28 -47.09
N GLU A 79 -35.63 27.26 -48.33
CA GLU A 79 -34.20 27.35 -48.70
C GLU A 79 -33.92 28.68 -49.45
N ASN A 80 -32.71 28.80 -50.06
CA ASN A 80 -32.26 29.84 -51.02
C ASN A 80 -31.81 31.22 -50.46
N GLN A 81 -30.84 31.93 -51.04
CA GLN A 81 -29.73 31.54 -51.95
C GLN A 81 -28.58 32.59 -51.93
N SER A 82 -27.57 32.39 -52.79
CA SER A 82 -26.27 33.09 -52.88
C SER A 82 -26.27 34.50 -53.51
N ASN A 83 -25.34 35.36 -53.04
CA ASN A 83 -24.38 36.16 -53.85
C ASN A 83 -23.33 36.78 -52.89
N ALA A 84 -22.00 36.86 -53.09
CA ALA A 84 -21.08 36.95 -54.24
C ALA A 84 -20.48 38.36 -54.41
N GLY A 85 -19.15 38.51 -54.28
CA GLY A 85 -18.43 39.74 -54.68
C GLY A 85 -17.08 40.03 -54.00
N LYS A 86 -15.98 39.79 -54.72
CA LYS A 86 -14.66 40.49 -54.73
C LYS A 86 -13.96 40.79 -53.37
N GLY A 87 -12.69 40.46 -53.11
CA GLY A 87 -11.67 39.72 -53.88
C GLY A 87 -10.36 40.49 -54.11
N ARG A 88 -9.25 40.04 -53.50
CA ARG A 88 -7.87 40.25 -54.00
C ARG A 88 -6.94 39.18 -53.43
N ALA A 89 -5.97 38.72 -54.22
CA ALA A 89 -4.99 37.71 -53.84
C ALA A 89 -3.56 38.22 -54.05
N SER A 90 -2.59 37.61 -53.36
CA SER A 90 -1.20 37.55 -53.82
C SER A 90 -0.52 36.32 -53.23
N THR A 91 -0.24 35.33 -54.07
CA THR A 91 0.65 34.20 -53.78
C THR A 91 1.97 34.44 -54.51
N ARG A 92 3.08 33.94 -53.96
CA ARG A 92 4.34 33.83 -54.71
C ARG A 92 5.05 32.54 -54.35
N THR A 93 5.20 31.67 -55.34
CA THR A 93 5.92 30.41 -55.26
C THR A 93 7.38 30.57 -55.70
N GLY A 94 8.24 29.68 -55.22
CA GLY A 94 9.64 29.51 -55.61
C GLY A 94 10.05 28.10 -55.25
N ALA A 95 10.88 27.44 -56.07
CA ALA A 95 11.05 25.98 -56.03
C ALA A 95 12.46 25.54 -56.42
N VAL A 96 12.65 24.20 -56.44
CA VAL A 96 13.82 23.44 -56.92
C VAL A 96 14.96 23.30 -55.90
N GLY A 97 15.41 22.04 -55.74
CA GLY A 97 16.48 21.64 -54.81
C GLY A 97 16.73 20.13 -54.81
N LYS A 98 16.93 19.52 -55.99
CA LYS A 98 17.37 18.11 -56.07
C LYS A 98 18.88 18.02 -55.83
N GLN A 99 19.32 17.19 -54.89
CA GLN A 99 20.55 16.43 -55.04
C GLN A 99 20.36 14.99 -54.55
N SER A 100 21.11 14.08 -55.16
CA SER A 100 21.11 12.65 -54.89
C SER A 100 22.53 12.24 -54.51
N VAL A 101 22.67 11.33 -53.54
CA VAL A 101 23.92 10.62 -53.29
C VAL A 101 23.60 9.12 -53.33
N THR A 102 24.41 8.37 -54.08
CA THR A 102 24.25 6.94 -54.32
C THR A 102 25.45 6.17 -53.74
N SER A 103 25.49 4.85 -53.99
CA SER A 103 26.55 3.90 -53.58
C SER A 103 26.51 3.44 -52.10
N SER A 104 26.81 2.18 -51.77
CA SER A 104 26.92 0.99 -52.65
C SER A 104 26.72 -0.32 -51.89
N LEU A 105 26.27 -1.35 -52.61
CA LEU A 105 26.21 -2.73 -52.12
C LEU A 105 27.59 -3.40 -52.19
N ARG A 106 27.92 -4.23 -51.18
CA ARG A 106 28.80 -5.39 -51.32
C ARG A 106 28.27 -6.55 -50.47
N ALA A 107 28.37 -7.77 -50.99
CA ALA A 107 28.00 -9.01 -50.31
C ALA A 107 29.24 -9.88 -50.08
N GLY A 108 29.24 -10.74 -49.05
CA GLY A 108 30.43 -11.53 -48.70
C GLY A 108 30.24 -12.58 -47.60
N LYS A 109 29.63 -13.72 -47.96
CA LYS A 109 29.77 -15.10 -47.44
C LYS A 109 30.01 -15.39 -45.93
N ASP A 110 29.17 -16.31 -45.45
CA ASP A 110 29.35 -17.33 -44.40
C ASP A 110 30.70 -17.46 -43.66
N LYS A 111 30.66 -17.44 -42.32
CA LYS A 111 30.70 -18.69 -41.51
C LYS A 111 30.55 -18.49 -39.99
N GLN A 112 30.00 -19.54 -39.37
CA GLN A 112 30.15 -19.98 -37.97
C GLN A 112 29.58 -19.13 -36.82
N ILE A 113 28.95 -19.85 -35.88
CA ILE A 113 28.56 -19.44 -34.52
C ILE A 113 29.66 -19.96 -33.57
N PRO A 114 30.07 -19.18 -32.56
CA PRO A 114 30.00 -19.71 -31.20
C PRO A 114 29.46 -18.72 -30.14
N GLU A 115 28.56 -19.26 -29.32
CA GLU A 115 28.41 -19.05 -27.86
C GLU A 115 28.01 -17.70 -27.21
N SER A 116 27.06 -17.86 -26.28
CA SER A 116 26.68 -17.01 -25.13
C SER A 116 27.26 -15.60 -25.02
N HIS A 117 26.40 -14.60 -25.24
CA HIS A 117 26.58 -13.24 -24.71
C HIS A 117 25.66 -13.01 -23.50
N PRO A 118 26.10 -12.27 -22.47
CA PRO A 118 25.35 -12.12 -21.23
C PRO A 118 24.05 -11.33 -21.40
N MET A 119 23.03 -11.71 -20.61
CA MET A 119 21.66 -11.16 -20.69
C MET A 119 21.52 -9.71 -20.20
N THR A 120 22.55 -9.12 -19.60
CA THR A 120 22.55 -7.79 -18.96
C THR A 120 22.81 -6.64 -19.95
N PHE A 121 22.50 -5.41 -19.53
CA PHE A 121 22.85 -4.20 -20.26
C PHE A 121 24.28 -3.72 -19.90
N PRO A 122 25.04 -3.14 -20.83
CA PRO A 122 26.32 -2.51 -20.51
C PRO A 122 26.13 -1.28 -19.61
N SER A 123 27.01 -1.10 -18.63
CA SER A 123 26.87 -0.07 -17.59
C SER A 123 27.14 1.34 -18.11
N GLY A 124 26.09 2.04 -18.53
CA GLY A 124 26.13 3.48 -18.80
C GLY A 124 26.43 4.31 -17.54
N LYS A 125 27.14 5.42 -17.68
CA LYS A 125 27.50 6.32 -16.56
C LYS A 125 26.25 6.96 -15.96
N SER A 126 26.14 6.95 -14.63
CA SER A 126 24.94 7.35 -13.89
C SER A 126 24.51 8.81 -14.08
N PRO A 127 23.26 9.07 -14.54
CA PRO A 127 22.57 10.33 -14.28
C PRO A 127 22.21 10.46 -12.79
N ALA A 128 21.84 11.67 -12.35
CA ALA A 128 21.59 11.95 -10.94
C ALA A 128 20.37 11.21 -10.37
N SER A 129 20.53 10.55 -9.22
CA SER A 129 19.45 9.84 -8.52
C SER A 129 18.37 10.78 -7.98
N HIS A 130 17.09 10.55 -8.31
CA HIS A 130 15.98 11.36 -7.81
C HIS A 130 15.87 11.31 -6.26
N PRO A 131 16.07 12.43 -5.53
CA PRO A 131 16.35 12.42 -4.10
C PRO A 131 15.08 12.41 -3.20
N MET A 132 14.01 11.74 -3.65
CA MET A 132 12.70 11.72 -2.96
C MET A 132 12.17 10.33 -2.58
N LEU A 133 12.77 9.28 -3.12
CA LEU A 133 12.45 7.89 -2.81
C LEU A 133 13.63 7.32 -1.99
N PRO A 134 13.39 6.52 -0.94
CA PRO A 134 14.48 5.91 -0.17
C PRO A 134 15.40 5.06 -1.05
N THR A 135 16.67 4.95 -0.64
CA THR A 135 17.61 3.97 -1.20
C THR A 135 17.27 2.59 -0.63
N GLU A 136 16.16 2.03 -1.11
CA GLU A 136 15.74 0.66 -0.85
C GLU A 136 16.69 -0.33 -1.56
N ASP A 137 16.99 -1.45 -0.90
CA ASP A 137 17.56 -2.63 -1.57
C ASP A 137 16.48 -3.21 -2.48
N ILE A 138 16.67 -3.06 -3.79
CA ILE A 138 15.69 -3.42 -4.83
C ILE A 138 15.44 -4.93 -4.84
N ASP A 139 16.47 -5.74 -4.61
CA ASP A 139 16.36 -7.20 -4.59
C ASP A 139 15.65 -7.66 -3.30
N GLN A 140 15.81 -6.93 -2.19
CA GLN A 140 15.07 -7.19 -0.97
C GLN A 140 13.59 -6.79 -1.09
N VAL A 141 13.27 -5.66 -1.73
CA VAL A 141 11.87 -5.27 -2.00
C VAL A 141 11.15 -6.33 -2.84
N GLU A 142 11.79 -6.90 -3.85
CA GLU A 142 11.20 -8.00 -4.63
C GLU A 142 10.87 -9.20 -3.73
N LYS A 143 11.86 -9.69 -2.96
CA LYS A 143 11.70 -10.85 -2.06
C LYS A 143 10.59 -10.65 -1.03
N GLU A 144 10.57 -9.48 -0.36
CA GLU A 144 9.58 -9.17 0.67
C GLU A 144 8.17 -9.05 0.10
N THR A 145 8.01 -8.59 -1.14
CA THR A 145 6.69 -8.38 -1.78
C THR A 145 6.13 -9.58 -2.55
N ARG A 146 6.86 -10.71 -2.57
CA ARG A 146 6.30 -12.02 -3.00
C ARG A 146 5.07 -12.36 -2.16
N GLY A 147 4.05 -12.94 -2.79
CA GLY A 147 2.73 -13.14 -2.17
C GLY A 147 1.92 -11.87 -1.84
N GLN A 148 2.54 -10.71 -1.57
CA GLN A 148 1.87 -9.46 -1.15
C GLN A 148 1.13 -8.74 -2.31
N ARG A 149 0.12 -9.38 -2.91
CA ARG A 149 -0.66 -8.82 -4.03
C ARG A 149 -1.46 -7.58 -3.65
N ASP A 150 -1.87 -7.49 -2.39
CA ASP A 150 -2.74 -6.43 -1.84
C ASP A 150 -2.02 -5.29 -1.12
N ASN A 151 -0.71 -5.43 -0.83
CA ASN A 151 0.03 -4.39 -0.13
C ASN A 151 0.35 -3.22 -1.08
N LEU A 152 -0.31 -2.08 -0.85
CA LEU A 152 -0.14 -0.88 -1.66
C LEU A 152 1.13 -0.09 -1.32
N GLU A 153 1.71 -0.21 -0.12
CA GLU A 153 2.80 0.65 0.36
C GLU A 153 3.99 0.68 -0.59
N TRP A 154 4.50 -0.49 -0.99
CA TRP A 154 5.64 -0.65 -1.90
C TRP A 154 5.40 -0.10 -3.31
N ARG A 155 4.13 0.04 -3.71
CA ARG A 155 3.72 0.62 -5.00
C ARG A 155 3.50 2.14 -4.92
N LYS A 156 3.44 2.74 -3.72
CA LYS A 156 3.22 4.18 -3.58
C LYS A 156 4.40 4.95 -4.16
N TYR A 157 4.08 6.08 -4.78
CA TYR A 157 5.06 7.02 -5.34
C TYR A 157 5.90 6.46 -6.49
N ARG A 158 5.47 5.33 -7.09
CA ARG A 158 6.04 4.71 -8.29
C ARG A 158 4.95 4.51 -9.34
N ILE A 159 5.26 4.80 -10.61
CA ILE A 159 4.42 4.46 -11.75
C ILE A 159 4.46 2.93 -11.93
N THR A 160 3.31 2.27 -11.85
CA THR A 160 3.22 0.83 -12.09
C THR A 160 2.90 0.52 -13.55
N ALA A 161 3.49 -0.56 -14.08
CA ALA A 161 3.28 -1.00 -15.47
C ALA A 161 1.80 -1.02 -15.95
N SER A 162 0.87 -1.42 -15.07
CA SER A 162 -0.57 -1.51 -15.38
C SER A 162 -1.29 -0.17 -15.57
N ILE A 163 -0.72 0.95 -15.09
CA ILE A 163 -1.25 2.31 -15.32
C ILE A 163 -0.44 3.10 -16.35
N ALA A 164 0.77 2.63 -16.70
CA ALA A 164 1.68 3.30 -17.62
C ALA A 164 1.02 3.68 -18.95
N HIS A 165 0.23 2.78 -19.57
CA HIS A 165 -0.50 3.09 -20.80
C HIS A 165 -1.44 4.30 -20.67
N GLN A 166 -2.19 4.40 -19.57
CA GLN A 166 -3.13 5.49 -19.34
C GLN A 166 -2.41 6.83 -19.14
N ILE A 167 -1.25 6.80 -18.47
CA ILE A 167 -0.39 7.97 -18.29
C ILE A 167 0.23 8.39 -19.63
N SER A 168 0.87 7.47 -20.36
CA SER A 168 1.60 7.76 -21.60
C SER A 168 0.70 8.18 -22.77
N HIS A 169 -0.60 7.85 -22.73
CA HIS A 169 -1.61 8.29 -23.71
C HIS A 169 -2.48 9.46 -23.21
N SER A 170 -2.26 9.97 -21.99
CA SER A 170 -2.97 11.14 -21.47
C SER A 170 -2.70 12.40 -22.30
N LYS A 171 -3.66 13.32 -22.37
CA LYS A 171 -3.45 14.65 -23.00
C LYS A 171 -2.23 15.36 -22.42
N PHE A 172 -2.06 15.28 -21.09
CA PHE A 172 -0.95 15.86 -20.35
C PHE A 172 0.42 15.38 -20.87
N ALA A 173 0.67 14.07 -20.82
CA ALA A 173 1.96 13.50 -21.19
C ALA A 173 2.26 13.57 -22.70
N ASN A 174 1.29 13.99 -23.53
CA ASN A 174 1.46 14.23 -24.96
C ASN A 174 1.41 15.74 -25.31
N HIS A 175 1.63 16.63 -24.34
CA HIS A 175 1.71 18.09 -24.51
C HIS A 175 0.43 18.73 -25.11
N LYS A 176 -0.74 18.12 -24.87
CA LYS A 176 -2.07 18.61 -25.34
C LYS A 176 -2.86 19.36 -24.25
N THR A 177 -2.32 19.47 -23.04
CA THR A 177 -2.81 20.27 -21.91
C THR A 177 -1.76 20.23 -20.79
N ASP A 178 -1.76 21.23 -19.90
CA ASP A 178 -0.99 21.22 -18.65
C ASP A 178 -1.84 20.72 -17.46
N GLU A 179 -3.11 20.38 -17.69
CA GLU A 179 -3.99 19.77 -16.68
C GLU A 179 -3.53 18.35 -16.30
N ILE A 180 -2.97 18.23 -15.10
CA ILE A 180 -2.54 16.95 -14.53
C ILE A 180 -3.76 16.02 -14.30
N PRO A 181 -3.80 14.81 -14.88
CA PRO A 181 -4.89 13.85 -14.69
C PRO A 181 -4.92 13.31 -13.26
N GLN A 182 -5.79 13.91 -12.44
CA GLN A 182 -5.86 13.66 -10.99
C GLN A 182 -6.18 12.22 -10.60
N SER A 183 -6.89 11.47 -11.46
CA SER A 183 -7.14 10.03 -11.27
C SER A 183 -5.85 9.21 -11.27
N TYR A 184 -4.98 9.43 -12.26
CA TYR A 184 -3.70 8.73 -12.38
C TYR A 184 -2.71 9.18 -11.31
N LEU A 185 -2.72 10.48 -10.96
CA LEU A 185 -1.91 10.99 -9.86
C LEU A 185 -2.30 10.32 -8.52
N LYS A 186 -3.61 10.26 -8.20
CA LYS A 186 -4.12 9.57 -6.99
C LYS A 186 -3.77 8.09 -6.95
N ALA A 187 -3.83 7.39 -8.09
CA ALA A 187 -3.40 6.00 -8.18
C ALA A 187 -1.90 5.85 -7.84
N VAL A 188 -1.02 6.66 -8.45
CA VAL A 188 0.44 6.61 -8.21
C VAL A 188 0.81 7.02 -6.78
N VAL A 189 0.16 8.01 -6.16
CA VAL A 189 0.44 8.40 -4.76
C VAL A 189 -0.27 7.53 -3.72
N GLY A 190 -0.97 6.47 -4.13
CA GLY A 190 -1.61 5.51 -3.22
C GLY A 190 -2.87 6.02 -2.52
N THR A 191 -3.64 6.91 -3.16
CA THR A 191 -4.91 7.47 -2.63
C THR A 191 -6.12 7.20 -3.53
N GLY A 192 -5.97 6.36 -4.55
CA GLY A 192 -7.09 5.84 -5.35
C GLY A 192 -7.91 4.78 -4.60
N SER A 193 -9.23 4.73 -4.86
CA SER A 193 -10.10 3.67 -4.35
C SER A 193 -9.91 2.35 -5.11
N ARG A 194 -9.97 1.24 -4.38
CA ARG A 194 -9.92 -0.12 -4.96
C ARG A 194 -11.32 -0.55 -5.41
N VAL A 195 -11.51 -0.75 -6.70
CA VAL A 195 -12.71 -1.38 -7.26
C VAL A 195 -12.33 -2.78 -7.74
N GLN A 196 -12.87 -3.82 -7.09
CA GLN A 196 -12.72 -5.20 -7.55
C GLN A 196 -13.96 -5.58 -8.36
N THR A 197 -13.77 -5.86 -9.65
CA THR A 197 -14.86 -6.25 -10.57
C THR A 197 -14.96 -7.78 -10.69
N THR A 198 -16.11 -8.28 -11.15
CA THR A 198 -16.31 -9.70 -11.47
C THR A 198 -15.26 -10.23 -12.46
N THR A 199 -14.84 -9.39 -13.41
CA THR A 199 -13.76 -9.71 -14.36
C THR A 199 -12.40 -9.87 -13.68
N MET A 200 -12.08 -9.05 -12.67
CA MET A 200 -10.84 -9.24 -11.89
C MET A 200 -10.91 -10.52 -11.05
N HIS A 201 -12.07 -10.82 -10.44
CA HIS A 201 -12.25 -12.04 -9.65
C HIS A 201 -12.11 -13.30 -10.53
N TRP A 202 -12.72 -13.31 -11.72
CA TRP A 202 -12.53 -14.38 -12.72
C TRP A 202 -11.06 -14.55 -13.13
N GLY A 203 -10.34 -13.43 -13.31
CA GLY A 203 -8.91 -13.44 -13.60
C GLY A 203 -8.11 -14.18 -12.53
N ILE A 204 -8.23 -13.74 -11.27
CA ILE A 204 -7.53 -14.30 -10.10
C ILE A 204 -7.83 -15.81 -9.93
N GLN A 205 -9.08 -16.24 -10.12
CA GLN A 205 -9.46 -17.65 -10.03
C GLN A 205 -8.79 -18.51 -11.13
N ASN A 206 -8.67 -18.00 -12.35
CA ASN A 206 -8.16 -18.75 -13.50
C ASN A 206 -6.65 -18.64 -13.71
N GLU A 207 -5.98 -17.70 -13.06
CA GLU A 207 -4.54 -17.44 -13.20
C GLU A 207 -3.69 -18.69 -12.93
N LYS A 208 -3.97 -19.44 -11.86
CA LYS A 208 -3.29 -20.72 -11.57
C LYS A 208 -3.53 -21.78 -12.65
N ARG A 209 -4.72 -21.82 -13.27
CA ARG A 209 -5.02 -22.70 -14.41
C ARG A 209 -4.20 -22.30 -15.63
N ALA A 210 -3.98 -21.01 -15.86
CA ALA A 210 -3.16 -20.51 -16.97
C ALA A 210 -1.68 -20.82 -16.78
N VAL A 211 -1.14 -20.64 -15.56
CA VAL A 211 0.25 -21.01 -15.24
C VAL A 211 0.50 -22.50 -15.46
N LEU A 212 -0.37 -23.39 -14.95
CA LEU A 212 -0.23 -24.84 -15.14
C LEU A 212 -0.42 -25.31 -16.58
N ALA A 213 -1.20 -24.59 -17.40
CA ALA A 213 -1.29 -24.84 -18.84
C ALA A 213 -0.04 -24.32 -19.57
N TYR A 214 0.45 -23.14 -19.20
CA TYR A 214 1.64 -22.52 -19.73
C TYR A 214 2.88 -23.39 -19.49
N GLU A 215 3.15 -23.86 -18.27
CA GLU A 215 4.33 -24.66 -17.96
C GLU A 215 4.45 -25.91 -18.85
N LYS A 216 3.33 -26.58 -19.12
CA LYS A 216 3.27 -27.76 -20.00
C LYS A 216 3.54 -27.40 -21.47
N LEU A 217 2.87 -26.37 -21.97
CA LEU A 217 2.96 -25.93 -23.36
C LEU A 217 4.34 -25.31 -23.67
N ALA A 218 4.85 -24.45 -22.78
CA ALA A 218 6.17 -23.85 -22.87
C ALA A 218 7.28 -24.90 -22.74
N SER A 219 7.15 -25.89 -21.84
CA SER A 219 8.15 -26.98 -21.78
C SER A 219 8.23 -27.78 -23.07
N LYS A 220 7.09 -28.02 -23.74
CA LYS A 220 7.05 -28.69 -25.04
C LYS A 220 7.60 -27.80 -26.17
N ARG A 221 7.33 -26.50 -26.15
CA ARG A 221 7.80 -25.52 -27.15
C ARG A 221 9.32 -25.31 -27.05
N ASP A 222 9.85 -25.17 -25.84
CA ASP A 222 11.24 -24.82 -25.57
C ASP A 222 12.17 -26.04 -25.56
N GLY A 223 11.65 -27.27 -25.59
CA GLY A 223 12.43 -28.52 -25.56
C GLY A 223 13.07 -28.85 -24.20
N ARG A 224 12.76 -28.07 -23.16
CA ARG A 224 13.29 -28.19 -21.79
C ARG A 224 12.20 -27.97 -20.76
N GLN A 225 12.31 -28.58 -19.58
CA GLN A 225 11.32 -28.34 -18.52
C GLN A 225 11.43 -26.91 -17.99
N VAL A 226 10.36 -26.14 -18.08
CA VAL A 226 10.26 -24.81 -17.45
C VAL A 226 9.37 -24.86 -16.21
N LYS A 227 9.58 -23.89 -15.31
CA LYS A 227 8.78 -23.67 -14.10
C LYS A 227 8.50 -22.18 -13.94
N VAL A 228 7.32 -21.82 -13.46
CA VAL A 228 6.98 -20.44 -13.10
C VAL A 228 7.16 -20.25 -11.59
N GLU A 229 7.83 -19.17 -11.21
CA GLU A 229 7.99 -18.76 -9.81
C GLU A 229 7.23 -17.46 -9.51
N ASP A 230 6.57 -17.45 -8.36
CA ASP A 230 5.86 -16.29 -7.80
C ASP A 230 6.87 -15.18 -7.47
N CYS A 231 6.66 -13.98 -8.02
CA CYS A 231 7.54 -12.82 -7.82
C CYS A 231 6.82 -11.63 -7.16
N GLY A 232 7.60 -10.71 -6.62
CA GLY A 232 7.17 -9.47 -5.99
C GLY A 232 7.16 -8.28 -6.95
N LEU A 233 7.56 -7.11 -6.44
CA LEU A 233 7.66 -5.85 -7.15
C LEU A 233 9.13 -5.56 -7.51
N PHE A 234 9.42 -5.51 -8.81
CA PHE A 234 10.69 -5.03 -9.34
C PHE A 234 10.65 -3.50 -9.46
N ILE A 235 11.70 -2.83 -9.01
CA ILE A 235 11.91 -1.38 -9.17
C ILE A 235 13.01 -1.19 -10.22
N HIS A 236 12.81 -0.32 -11.21
CA HIS A 236 13.81 -0.12 -12.25
C HIS A 236 15.09 0.49 -11.65
N PRO A 237 16.28 -0.12 -11.84
CA PRO A 237 17.49 0.20 -11.07
C PRO A 237 17.92 1.67 -11.17
N MET A 238 17.96 2.23 -12.38
CA MET A 238 18.32 3.65 -12.59
C MET A 238 17.14 4.63 -12.45
N LYS A 239 15.90 4.15 -12.38
CA LYS A 239 14.67 4.93 -12.52
C LYS A 239 13.66 4.45 -11.49
N ASN A 240 14.00 4.64 -10.22
CA ASN A 240 13.23 4.17 -9.07
C ASN A 240 11.77 4.67 -9.01
N TRP A 241 11.41 5.65 -9.85
CA TRP A 241 10.05 6.09 -10.11
C TRP A 241 9.20 5.10 -10.91
N LEU A 242 9.80 4.12 -11.61
CA LEU A 242 9.14 3.05 -12.34
C LEU A 242 9.24 1.74 -11.56
N ALA A 243 8.12 1.02 -11.45
CA ALA A 243 8.08 -0.31 -10.87
C ALA A 243 7.10 -1.23 -11.59
N ALA A 244 7.31 -2.54 -11.51
CA ALA A 244 6.42 -3.52 -12.12
C ALA A 244 6.37 -4.83 -11.34
N ARG A 245 5.25 -5.53 -11.47
CA ARG A 245 5.09 -6.92 -11.04
C ARG A 245 4.58 -7.69 -12.25
N PRO A 246 5.37 -8.63 -12.80
CA PRO A 246 4.86 -9.70 -13.66
C PRO A 246 3.89 -10.60 -12.89
N ASP A 247 3.11 -11.41 -13.61
CA ASP A 247 2.31 -12.47 -12.99
C ASP A 247 3.19 -13.68 -12.59
N GLY A 248 4.42 -13.79 -13.13
CA GLY A 248 5.48 -14.69 -12.64
C GLY A 248 6.83 -14.51 -13.34
N ILE A 249 7.86 -15.21 -12.84
CA ILE A 249 9.17 -15.35 -13.52
C ILE A 249 9.30 -16.79 -14.03
N VAL A 250 9.62 -16.94 -15.31
CA VAL A 250 9.82 -18.26 -15.94
C VAL A 250 11.28 -18.65 -15.82
N LYS A 251 11.53 -19.84 -15.26
CA LYS A 251 12.86 -20.43 -15.15
C LYS A 251 12.97 -21.77 -15.83
N ASP A 252 14.18 -22.09 -16.26
CA ASP A 252 14.59 -23.46 -16.54
C ASP A 252 14.59 -24.27 -15.23
N LYS A 253 13.88 -25.40 -15.21
CA LYS A 253 13.68 -26.21 -14.00
C LYS A 253 14.92 -27.02 -13.60
N CYS A 254 15.85 -27.26 -14.53
CA CYS A 254 17.05 -28.06 -14.30
C CYS A 254 18.25 -27.23 -13.84
N THR A 255 18.39 -26.00 -14.37
CA THR A 255 19.51 -25.09 -14.11
C THR A 255 19.15 -23.91 -13.21
N GLY A 256 17.86 -23.57 -13.09
CA GLY A 256 17.40 -22.35 -12.40
C GLY A 256 17.56 -21.06 -13.19
N GLU A 257 18.02 -21.13 -14.46
CA GLU A 257 18.20 -19.97 -15.37
C GLU A 257 16.89 -19.17 -15.51
N THR A 258 16.93 -17.86 -15.29
CA THR A 258 15.79 -16.96 -15.56
C THR A 258 15.65 -16.71 -17.06
N LEU A 259 14.57 -17.21 -17.67
CA LEU A 259 14.39 -17.23 -19.11
C LEU A 259 13.65 -16.00 -19.66
N ARG A 260 12.62 -15.55 -18.92
CA ARG A 260 11.66 -14.50 -19.31
C ARG A 260 10.69 -14.21 -18.18
N ILE A 261 9.97 -13.10 -18.28
CA ILE A 261 8.79 -12.84 -17.43
C ILE A 261 7.55 -13.55 -17.98
N LEU A 262 6.54 -13.72 -17.13
CA LEU A 262 5.20 -14.18 -17.50
C LEU A 262 4.16 -13.10 -17.20
N GLU A 263 3.23 -12.89 -18.14
CA GLU A 263 2.05 -12.03 -17.98
C GLU A 263 0.81 -12.82 -18.44
N VAL A 264 -0.20 -12.95 -17.58
CA VAL A 264 -1.33 -13.89 -17.74
C VAL A 264 -2.66 -13.13 -17.82
N LYS A 265 -3.48 -13.37 -18.84
CA LYS A 265 -4.82 -12.76 -18.94
C LYS A 265 -5.90 -13.79 -19.26
N CYS A 266 -6.95 -13.79 -18.44
CA CYS A 266 -8.11 -14.67 -18.56
C CYS A 266 -9.35 -13.81 -18.93
N PRO A 267 -9.58 -13.48 -20.22
CA PRO A 267 -10.58 -12.48 -20.63
C PRO A 267 -12.03 -12.97 -20.43
N TYR A 268 -12.69 -12.54 -19.35
CA TYR A 268 -14.06 -12.96 -19.00
C TYR A 268 -15.10 -12.82 -20.13
N LYS A 269 -14.96 -11.80 -21.00
CA LYS A 269 -15.82 -11.60 -22.18
C LYS A 269 -15.63 -12.68 -23.25
N HIS A 270 -14.41 -13.19 -23.42
CA HIS A 270 -14.05 -14.16 -24.46
C HIS A 270 -13.72 -15.54 -23.90
N ARG A 271 -14.12 -15.83 -22.65
CA ARG A 271 -13.81 -17.08 -21.96
C ARG A 271 -14.39 -18.31 -22.67
N GLU A 272 -15.54 -18.20 -23.34
CA GLU A 272 -16.13 -19.30 -24.13
C GLU A 272 -15.72 -19.28 -25.62
N HIS A 273 -14.80 -18.40 -26.00
CA HIS A 273 -14.31 -18.26 -27.37
C HIS A 273 -12.94 -18.94 -27.57
N THR A 274 -12.63 -19.30 -28.81
CA THR A 274 -11.24 -19.52 -29.23
C THR A 274 -10.54 -18.17 -29.30
N ILE A 275 -9.21 -18.17 -29.29
CA ILE A 275 -8.40 -16.97 -29.47
C ILE A 275 -8.63 -16.40 -30.88
N GLN A 276 -8.83 -17.26 -31.89
CA GLN A 276 -9.19 -16.85 -33.24
C GLN A 276 -10.59 -16.20 -33.31
N GLU A 277 -11.62 -16.79 -32.69
CA GLU A 277 -12.95 -16.18 -32.54
C GLU A 277 -12.85 -14.83 -31.80
N ALA A 278 -12.00 -14.74 -30.77
CA ALA A 278 -11.81 -13.52 -29.99
C ALA A 278 -11.08 -12.41 -30.78
N CYS A 279 -10.17 -12.75 -31.70
CA CYS A 279 -9.48 -11.79 -32.58
C CYS A 279 -10.41 -11.04 -33.53
N ALA A 280 -11.67 -11.50 -33.73
CA ALA A 280 -12.68 -10.76 -34.48
C ALA A 280 -13.17 -9.50 -33.75
N ASP A 281 -12.98 -9.39 -32.42
CA ASP A 281 -13.24 -8.14 -31.70
C ASP A 281 -12.06 -7.19 -31.83
N SER A 282 -12.29 -6.05 -32.49
CA SER A 282 -11.40 -4.89 -32.57
C SER A 282 -10.80 -4.40 -31.24
N LYS A 283 -11.38 -4.78 -30.08
CA LYS A 283 -10.91 -4.43 -28.72
C LYS A 283 -10.20 -5.59 -28.01
N PHE A 284 -10.06 -6.75 -28.65
CA PHE A 284 -9.28 -7.86 -28.11
C PHE A 284 -7.78 -7.57 -28.17
N CYS A 285 -7.03 -8.13 -27.22
CA CYS A 285 -5.61 -7.81 -27.04
C CYS A 285 -4.66 -8.49 -28.04
N LEU A 286 -5.09 -9.62 -28.63
CA LEU A 286 -4.31 -10.31 -29.66
C LEU A 286 -4.87 -10.03 -31.05
N GLN A 287 -4.00 -10.15 -32.05
CA GLN A 287 -4.36 -10.20 -33.46
C GLN A 287 -3.74 -11.46 -34.10
N LEU A 288 -4.38 -11.96 -35.16
CA LEU A 288 -3.82 -13.02 -35.99
C LEU A 288 -2.68 -12.46 -36.87
N ASN A 289 -1.66 -13.26 -37.09
CA ASN A 289 -0.48 -12.96 -37.93
C ASN A 289 -0.06 -14.25 -38.65
N GLY A 290 -0.64 -14.50 -39.83
CA GLY A 290 -0.56 -15.82 -40.48
C GLY A 290 -1.10 -16.91 -39.54
N ASN A 291 -0.31 -17.94 -39.27
CA ASN A 291 -0.67 -19.04 -38.37
C ASN A 291 -0.26 -18.80 -36.90
N SER A 292 -0.03 -17.53 -36.51
CA SER A 292 0.45 -17.14 -35.18
C SER A 292 -0.39 -16.00 -34.58
N TYR A 293 -0.25 -15.75 -33.27
CA TYR A 293 -0.87 -14.60 -32.60
C TYR A 293 0.19 -13.59 -32.18
N LEU A 294 -0.11 -12.29 -32.31
CA LEU A 294 0.71 -11.19 -31.80
C LEU A 294 -0.06 -10.35 -30.79
N LEU A 295 0.65 -9.87 -29.76
CA LEU A 295 0.13 -8.87 -28.82
C LEU A 295 0.12 -7.51 -29.51
N ARG A 296 -1.07 -6.90 -29.60
CA ARG A 296 -1.30 -5.64 -30.29
C ARG A 296 -0.50 -4.49 -29.68
N LYS A 297 0.36 -3.84 -30.49
CA LYS A 297 1.23 -2.73 -30.03
C LYS A 297 0.46 -1.50 -29.53
N ASP A 298 -0.76 -1.29 -30.01
CA ASP A 298 -1.68 -0.23 -29.57
C ASP A 298 -2.46 -0.58 -28.29
N HIS A 299 -2.47 -1.86 -27.88
CA HIS A 299 -3.23 -2.32 -26.73
C HIS A 299 -2.50 -2.08 -25.40
N ALA A 300 -3.23 -1.74 -24.34
CA ALA A 300 -2.67 -1.38 -23.03
C ALA A 300 -1.72 -2.42 -22.43
N TYR A 301 -2.02 -3.71 -22.63
CA TYR A 301 -1.14 -4.80 -22.18
C TYR A 301 0.23 -4.82 -22.86
N TYR A 302 0.38 -4.34 -24.10
CA TYR A 302 1.71 -4.23 -24.72
C TYR A 302 2.56 -3.19 -23.98
N THR A 303 1.98 -2.03 -23.66
CA THR A 303 2.68 -1.01 -22.84
C THR A 303 3.02 -1.55 -21.45
N GLN A 304 2.12 -2.33 -20.84
CA GLN A 304 2.38 -2.98 -19.54
C GLN A 304 3.56 -3.96 -19.61
N VAL A 305 3.59 -4.85 -20.60
CA VAL A 305 4.68 -5.83 -20.77
C VAL A 305 6.01 -5.12 -21.04
N GLN A 306 6.04 -4.08 -21.87
CA GLN A 306 7.26 -3.29 -22.10
C GLN A 306 7.74 -2.59 -20.80
N CYS A 307 6.83 -2.10 -19.95
CA CYS A 307 7.19 -1.57 -18.63
C CYS A 307 7.69 -2.66 -17.65
N GLN A 308 7.15 -3.88 -17.72
CA GLN A 308 7.62 -5.01 -16.91
C GLN A 308 9.03 -5.45 -17.33
N LEU A 309 9.30 -5.51 -18.63
CA LEU A 309 10.62 -5.79 -19.18
C LEU A 309 11.64 -4.72 -18.78
N ALA A 310 11.30 -3.42 -18.93
CA ALA A 310 12.14 -2.33 -18.45
C ALA A 310 12.43 -2.42 -16.94
N ALA A 311 11.41 -2.62 -16.10
CA ALA A 311 11.60 -2.69 -14.64
C ALA A 311 12.37 -3.93 -14.16
N THR A 312 12.26 -5.07 -14.87
CA THR A 312 12.97 -6.32 -14.54
C THR A 312 14.35 -6.42 -15.20
N GLN A 313 14.68 -5.51 -16.13
CA GLN A 313 15.86 -5.55 -17.00
C GLN A 313 15.93 -6.82 -17.89
N LEU A 314 14.84 -7.58 -18.02
CA LEU A 314 14.75 -8.75 -18.89
C LEU A 314 14.32 -8.35 -20.30
N ARG A 315 14.81 -9.10 -21.30
CA ARG A 315 14.56 -8.82 -22.73
C ARG A 315 13.32 -9.51 -23.30
N ASN A 316 12.81 -10.53 -22.61
CA ASN A 316 11.78 -11.46 -23.11
C ASN A 316 10.63 -11.64 -22.11
N ALA A 317 9.41 -11.70 -22.63
CA ALA A 317 8.20 -12.09 -21.92
C ALA A 317 7.45 -13.18 -22.70
N ASP A 318 6.75 -14.07 -22.01
CA ASP A 318 5.62 -14.79 -22.58
C ASP A 318 4.31 -14.15 -22.09
N PHE A 319 3.52 -13.62 -23.02
CA PHE A 319 2.17 -13.12 -22.76
C PHE A 319 1.15 -14.24 -23.03
N VAL A 320 0.43 -14.66 -21.99
CA VAL A 320 -0.46 -15.82 -22.03
C VAL A 320 -1.91 -15.38 -21.98
N VAL A 321 -2.73 -15.89 -22.91
CA VAL A 321 -4.18 -15.71 -22.89
C VAL A 321 -4.87 -17.05 -22.73
N LEU A 322 -5.66 -17.20 -21.66
CA LEU A 322 -6.40 -18.41 -21.33
C LEU A 322 -7.91 -18.19 -21.52
N THR A 323 -8.54 -19.05 -22.33
CA THR A 323 -10.00 -19.20 -22.37
C THR A 323 -10.40 -20.55 -21.75
N ASN A 324 -11.66 -20.93 -21.88
CA ASN A 324 -12.15 -22.27 -21.54
C ASN A 324 -11.97 -23.25 -22.69
N LYS A 325 -11.77 -22.76 -23.93
CA LYS A 325 -11.45 -23.58 -25.11
C LYS A 325 -9.95 -23.84 -25.24
N GLU A 326 -9.08 -22.85 -25.06
CA GLU A 326 -7.63 -23.01 -25.31
C GLU A 326 -6.73 -22.02 -24.54
N THR A 327 -5.41 -22.16 -24.73
CA THR A 327 -4.36 -21.29 -24.17
C THR A 327 -3.42 -20.84 -25.30
N ALA A 328 -3.35 -19.54 -25.58
CA ALA A 328 -2.32 -18.97 -26.45
C ALA A 328 -1.12 -18.48 -25.63
N ILE A 329 0.08 -18.71 -26.16
CA ILE A 329 1.34 -18.15 -25.64
C ILE A 329 1.93 -17.27 -26.74
N VAL A 330 2.14 -15.99 -26.43
CA VAL A 330 2.64 -14.98 -27.37
C VAL A 330 3.96 -14.43 -26.84
N PRO A 331 5.10 -14.75 -27.48
CA PRO A 331 6.39 -14.13 -27.14
C PRO A 331 6.33 -12.62 -27.38
N VAL A 332 6.83 -11.84 -26.42
CA VAL A 332 6.96 -10.39 -26.51
C VAL A 332 8.38 -10.00 -26.10
N HIS A 333 9.12 -9.43 -27.05
CA HIS A 333 10.47 -8.91 -26.81
C HIS A 333 10.42 -7.44 -26.41
N PHE A 334 11.43 -6.98 -25.67
CA PHE A 334 11.63 -5.57 -25.40
C PHE A 334 11.91 -4.81 -26.71
N SER A 335 11.20 -3.71 -26.93
CA SER A 335 11.29 -2.87 -28.14
C SER A 335 11.83 -1.49 -27.74
N PRO A 336 13.13 -1.22 -27.94
CA PRO A 336 13.74 0.06 -27.57
C PRO A 336 13.03 1.26 -28.21
N GLU A 337 12.60 1.12 -29.47
CA GLU A 337 11.94 2.16 -30.26
C GLU A 337 10.57 2.53 -29.67
N PHE A 338 9.84 1.53 -29.15
CA PHE A 338 8.61 1.75 -28.42
C PHE A 338 8.88 2.33 -27.02
N TRP A 339 9.95 1.90 -26.36
CA TRP A 339 10.33 2.40 -25.04
C TRP A 339 10.74 3.87 -25.08
N GLU A 340 11.56 4.29 -26.04
CA GLU A 340 11.96 5.68 -26.31
C GLU A 340 10.74 6.61 -26.53
N CYS A 341 9.65 6.08 -27.08
CA CYS A 341 8.39 6.81 -27.29
C CYS A 341 7.46 6.85 -26.05
N ILE A 342 7.73 6.04 -25.02
CA ILE A 342 6.87 5.90 -23.81
C ILE A 342 7.57 6.44 -22.56
N GLU A 343 8.86 6.14 -22.37
CA GLU A 343 9.62 6.50 -21.18
C GLU A 343 9.62 8.02 -20.91
N PRO A 344 9.91 8.93 -21.87
CA PRO A 344 9.86 10.37 -21.62
C PRO A 344 8.47 10.86 -21.20
N LYS A 345 7.40 10.18 -21.64
CA LYS A 345 6.01 10.53 -21.28
C LYS A 345 5.68 10.10 -19.84
N LEU A 346 6.19 8.95 -19.40
CA LEU A 346 6.08 8.50 -18.02
C LEU A 346 6.96 9.35 -17.09
N GLU A 347 8.20 9.63 -17.50
CA GLU A 347 9.15 10.47 -16.77
C GLU A 347 8.66 11.91 -16.63
N ARG A 348 8.09 12.51 -17.70
CA ARG A 348 7.45 13.82 -17.63
C ARG A 348 6.29 13.83 -16.64
N PHE A 349 5.40 12.84 -16.70
CA PHE A 349 4.33 12.72 -15.70
C PHE A 349 4.88 12.55 -14.28
N TYR A 350 5.97 11.79 -14.11
CA TYR A 350 6.61 11.68 -12.81
C TYR A 350 7.18 13.02 -12.32
N ASN A 351 7.94 13.72 -13.15
CA ASN A 351 8.66 14.93 -12.76
C ASN A 351 7.76 16.17 -12.62
N GLU A 352 6.65 16.26 -13.37
CA GLU A 352 5.73 17.41 -13.35
C GLU A 352 4.45 17.18 -12.54
N ALA A 353 3.96 15.94 -12.40
CA ALA A 353 2.75 15.65 -11.62
C ALA A 353 3.07 14.97 -10.29
N VAL A 354 3.87 13.90 -10.31
CA VAL A 354 4.11 13.09 -9.10
C VAL A 354 5.09 13.79 -8.16
N LEU A 355 6.28 14.18 -8.63
CA LEU A 355 7.29 14.85 -7.81
C LEU A 355 6.78 16.13 -7.15
N PRO A 356 6.05 17.06 -7.80
CA PRO A 356 5.51 18.23 -7.12
C PRO A 356 4.46 17.88 -6.06
N GLN A 357 3.74 16.76 -6.23
CA GLN A 357 2.84 16.25 -5.18
C GLN A 357 3.59 15.57 -4.04
N LEU A 358 4.66 14.80 -4.32
CA LEU A 358 5.57 14.30 -3.28
C LEU A 358 6.25 15.46 -2.55
N GLN A 359 6.64 16.51 -3.27
CA GLN A 359 7.22 17.72 -2.72
C GLN A 359 6.22 18.44 -1.83
N LYS A 360 4.96 18.66 -2.24
CA LYS A 360 3.89 19.20 -1.37
C LYS A 360 3.69 18.34 -0.11
N LEU A 361 3.61 17.02 -0.27
CA LEU A 361 3.57 16.07 0.86
C LEU A 361 4.84 16.18 1.74
N SER A 362 6.00 16.52 1.19
CA SER A 362 7.28 16.66 1.90
C SER A 362 7.57 18.07 2.45
N VAL A 363 6.93 19.12 1.91
CA VAL A 363 6.93 20.48 2.46
C VAL A 363 5.99 20.50 3.66
N ASN A 364 4.87 19.77 3.59
CA ASN A 364 4.13 19.33 4.78
C ASN A 364 5.04 18.52 5.74
N ARG A 365 5.93 17.62 5.26
CA ARG A 365 6.96 16.98 6.14
C ARG A 365 8.02 17.97 6.69
N LYS A 366 8.29 19.10 6.03
CA LYS A 366 9.22 20.15 6.49
C LYS A 366 8.59 21.05 7.56
N GLU A 367 7.32 21.47 7.41
CA GLU A 367 6.56 22.09 8.53
C GLU A 367 6.49 21.12 9.73
N VAL A 368 6.34 19.82 9.46
CA VAL A 368 6.29 18.73 10.43
C VAL A 368 7.61 18.49 11.19
N LYS A 369 8.74 19.11 10.81
CA LYS A 369 9.91 19.18 11.73
C LYS A 369 9.56 19.87 13.06
N SER A 370 8.46 20.62 13.13
CA SER A 370 7.92 21.21 14.36
C SER A 370 6.97 20.31 15.16
N GLY A 371 6.66 19.08 14.69
CA GLY A 371 5.73 18.15 15.34
C GLY A 371 4.24 18.54 15.30
N LYS A 372 3.89 19.70 14.74
CA LYS A 372 2.51 20.21 14.68
C LYS A 372 1.58 19.30 13.87
N HIS A 373 0.32 19.25 14.29
CA HIS A 373 -0.78 18.47 13.70
C HIS A 373 -0.58 16.95 13.73
N ARG A 374 0.17 16.43 14.71
CA ARG A 374 0.38 14.99 14.92
C ARG A 374 0.07 14.57 16.34
N ILE A 375 -0.47 13.37 16.49
CA ILE A 375 -0.63 12.72 17.79
C ILE A 375 0.76 12.33 18.26
N THR A 376 1.26 12.99 19.30
CA THR A 376 2.50 12.57 19.96
C THR A 376 2.22 11.41 20.90
N ALA A 377 3.18 10.49 21.02
CA ALA A 377 3.07 9.36 21.97
C ALA A 377 2.66 9.78 23.40
N SER A 378 3.12 10.96 23.86
CA SER A 378 2.82 11.51 25.19
C SER A 378 1.36 11.95 25.39
N ILE A 379 0.58 12.22 24.33
CA ILE A 379 -0.86 12.55 24.43
C ILE A 379 -1.78 11.39 23.99
N ALA A 380 -1.21 10.35 23.38
CA ALA A 380 -1.95 9.21 22.85
C ALA A 380 -2.90 8.58 23.88
N HIS A 381 -2.45 8.36 25.13
CA HIS A 381 -3.28 7.84 26.21
C HIS A 381 -4.55 8.67 26.48
N GLN A 382 -4.42 10.00 26.55
CA GLN A 382 -5.54 10.89 26.83
C GLN A 382 -6.57 10.89 25.69
N ILE A 383 -6.08 10.78 24.45
CA ILE A 383 -6.93 10.65 23.26
C ILE A 383 -7.62 9.28 23.24
N SER A 384 -6.88 8.18 23.41
CA SER A 384 -7.42 6.81 23.31
C SER A 384 -8.42 6.45 24.41
N HIS A 385 -8.38 7.14 25.55
CA HIS A 385 -9.35 6.99 26.66
C HIS A 385 -10.47 8.04 26.63
N SER A 386 -10.45 8.99 25.69
CA SER A 386 -11.51 10.00 25.56
C SER A 386 -12.86 9.37 25.20
N ARG A 387 -13.97 9.98 25.65
CA ARG A 387 -15.33 9.59 25.23
C ARG A 387 -15.45 9.56 23.70
N PHE A 388 -14.90 10.57 23.03
CA PHE A 388 -14.92 10.69 21.57
C PHE A 388 -14.27 9.52 20.85
N ALA A 389 -13.05 9.14 21.24
CA ALA A 389 -12.32 8.05 20.59
C ALA A 389 -12.94 6.66 20.88
N ASN A 390 -13.70 6.54 21.97
CA ASN A 390 -14.46 5.33 22.33
C ASN A 390 -15.94 5.40 21.91
N HIS A 391 -16.31 6.27 20.95
CA HIS A 391 -17.67 6.40 20.40
C HIS A 391 -18.77 6.76 21.43
N LYS A 392 -18.41 7.30 22.60
CA LYS A 392 -19.34 7.72 23.68
C LYS A 392 -19.78 9.20 23.58
N THR A 393 -19.39 9.89 22.51
CA THR A 393 -19.83 11.23 22.05
C THR A 393 -19.19 11.48 20.68
N ASP A 394 -19.76 12.37 19.88
CA ASP A 394 -19.12 12.95 18.70
C ASP A 394 -18.57 14.38 18.95
N GLU A 395 -18.68 14.88 20.19
CA GLU A 395 -18.02 16.11 20.63
C GLU A 395 -16.50 15.95 20.63
N ILE A 396 -15.80 16.78 19.85
CA ILE A 396 -14.34 16.73 19.73
C ILE A 396 -13.68 17.26 21.03
N PRO A 397 -12.75 16.50 21.66
CA PRO A 397 -12.00 16.95 22.83
C PRO A 397 -11.07 18.13 22.50
N GLN A 398 -11.58 19.36 22.68
CA GLN A 398 -10.94 20.58 22.21
C GLN A 398 -9.59 20.87 22.89
N SER A 399 -9.38 20.39 24.11
CA SER A 399 -8.08 20.41 24.80
C SER A 399 -7.02 19.62 24.04
N TYR A 400 -7.32 18.37 23.67
CA TYR A 400 -6.41 17.50 22.91
C TYR A 400 -6.23 17.99 21.48
N LEU A 401 -7.28 18.57 20.87
CA LEU A 401 -7.15 19.18 19.54
C LEU A 401 -6.21 20.39 19.55
N LYS A 402 -6.34 21.31 20.52
CA LYS A 402 -5.42 22.45 20.70
C LYS A 402 -3.98 21.99 20.93
N ALA A 403 -3.77 20.93 21.71
CA ALA A 403 -2.46 20.35 21.96
C ALA A 403 -1.82 19.75 20.68
N VAL A 404 -2.59 19.04 19.85
CA VAL A 404 -2.12 18.45 18.58
C VAL A 404 -1.92 19.51 17.49
N VAL A 405 -2.82 20.49 17.37
CA VAL A 405 -2.74 21.58 16.37
C VAL A 405 -1.69 22.64 16.74
N GLY A 406 -1.24 22.68 18.00
CA GLY A 406 -0.14 23.53 18.46
C GLY A 406 -0.56 24.96 18.82
N THR A 407 -1.76 25.14 19.37
CA THR A 407 -2.31 26.44 19.81
C THR A 407 -2.30 26.66 21.32
N GLY A 408 -1.70 25.75 22.09
CA GLY A 408 -1.51 25.91 23.54
C GLY A 408 -0.12 26.44 23.91
N SER A 409 -0.06 27.54 24.65
CA SER A 409 1.17 28.00 25.31
C SER A 409 1.63 27.00 26.36
N ARG A 410 2.80 26.38 26.15
CA ARG A 410 3.31 25.31 27.02
C ARG A 410 4.08 25.90 28.21
N VAL A 411 3.36 26.25 29.28
CA VAL A 411 3.95 26.68 30.56
C VAL A 411 4.89 25.59 31.08
N GLN A 412 6.15 25.93 31.31
CA GLN A 412 7.15 25.03 31.88
C GLN A 412 7.06 25.07 33.40
N THR A 413 6.98 23.91 34.05
CA THR A 413 6.92 23.82 35.52
C THR A 413 8.31 23.54 36.12
N THR A 414 8.47 23.76 37.43
CA THR A 414 9.72 23.46 38.16
C THR A 414 10.12 21.99 38.04
N ALA A 415 9.14 21.08 38.01
CA ALA A 415 9.37 19.65 37.80
C ALA A 415 9.90 19.31 36.39
N MET A 416 9.52 20.09 35.37
CA MET A 416 10.07 19.92 34.01
C MET A 416 11.53 20.37 33.93
N HIS A 417 11.86 21.52 34.55
CA HIS A 417 13.24 22.01 34.64
C HIS A 417 14.17 21.01 35.34
N TRP A 418 13.74 20.49 36.51
CA TRP A 418 14.51 19.50 37.26
C TRP A 418 14.71 18.19 36.48
N GLY A 419 13.74 17.78 35.66
CA GLY A 419 13.88 16.64 34.75
C GLY A 419 14.98 16.84 33.72
N ILE A 420 14.93 17.96 32.98
CA ILE A 420 15.86 18.28 31.88
C ILE A 420 17.31 18.40 32.37
N GLN A 421 17.55 19.12 33.47
CA GLN A 421 18.91 19.29 34.03
C GLN A 421 19.56 17.96 34.41
N ASN A 422 18.77 16.95 34.75
CA ASN A 422 19.24 15.66 35.28
C ASN A 422 19.15 14.50 34.25
N GLU A 423 18.74 14.77 33.02
CA GLU A 423 18.58 13.76 31.95
C GLU A 423 19.90 13.01 31.69
N LYS A 424 21.01 13.74 31.55
CA LYS A 424 22.37 13.18 31.40
C LYS A 424 22.78 12.22 32.53
N LYS A 425 22.43 12.53 33.79
CA LYS A 425 22.72 11.66 34.95
C LYS A 425 21.92 10.36 34.89
N ALA A 426 20.72 10.38 34.32
CA ALA A 426 19.93 9.16 34.13
C ALA A 426 20.49 8.28 33.00
N VAL A 427 20.90 8.90 31.88
CA VAL A 427 21.54 8.19 30.76
C VAL A 427 22.82 7.48 31.20
N LEU A 428 23.73 8.16 31.91
CA LEU A 428 24.99 7.55 32.38
C LEU A 428 24.76 6.40 33.38
N ALA A 429 23.75 6.52 34.25
CA ALA A 429 23.36 5.43 35.16
C ALA A 429 22.78 4.24 34.38
N TYR A 430 21.93 4.50 33.39
CA TYR A 430 21.37 3.50 32.49
C TYR A 430 22.46 2.77 31.70
N GLU A 431 23.37 3.48 31.02
CA GLU A 431 24.43 2.86 30.19
C GLU A 431 25.29 1.87 30.99
N LYS A 432 25.65 2.21 32.23
CA LYS A 432 26.41 1.32 33.12
C LYS A 432 25.62 0.07 33.52
N LEU A 433 24.34 0.21 33.87
CA LEU A 433 23.48 -0.89 34.29
C LEU A 433 23.09 -1.79 33.10
N ALA A 434 22.70 -1.20 31.98
CA ALA A 434 22.34 -1.90 30.76
C ALA A 434 23.53 -2.63 30.14
N SER A 435 24.74 -2.04 30.16
CA SER A 435 25.94 -2.75 29.70
C SER A 435 26.23 -4.01 30.54
N LYS A 436 26.05 -3.93 31.87
CA LYS A 436 26.19 -5.09 32.77
C LYS A 436 25.08 -6.14 32.53
N ARG A 437 23.85 -5.72 32.23
CA ARG A 437 22.70 -6.60 31.96
C ARG A 437 22.82 -7.30 30.60
N ASP A 438 23.24 -6.57 29.56
CA ASP A 438 23.21 -7.02 28.16
C ASP A 438 24.51 -7.74 27.73
N GLY A 439 25.50 -7.87 28.62
CA GLY A 439 26.78 -8.54 28.37
C GLY A 439 27.70 -7.83 27.36
N ARG A 440 27.42 -6.57 27.03
CA ARG A 440 28.03 -5.79 25.94
C ARG A 440 28.16 -4.33 26.34
N GLN A 441 29.00 -3.54 25.67
CA GLN A 441 28.97 -2.08 25.87
C GLN A 441 27.81 -1.46 25.08
N VAL A 442 26.88 -0.80 25.77
CA VAL A 442 25.83 0.01 25.13
C VAL A 442 26.13 1.50 25.23
N LYS A 443 25.55 2.27 24.31
CA LYS A 443 25.54 3.75 24.31
C LYS A 443 24.13 4.27 24.03
N VAL A 444 23.78 5.44 24.56
CA VAL A 444 22.52 6.13 24.26
C VAL A 444 22.81 7.31 23.35
N GLU A 445 22.24 7.28 22.15
CA GLU A 445 22.29 8.40 21.21
C GLU A 445 21.00 9.24 21.31
N HIS A 446 21.17 10.56 21.29
CA HIS A 446 20.05 11.50 21.19
C HIS A 446 19.32 11.32 19.85
N CYS A 447 17.99 11.35 19.88
CA CYS A 447 17.16 11.18 18.70
C CYS A 447 16.21 12.34 18.41
N GLY A 448 15.95 12.54 17.13
CA GLY A 448 14.95 13.47 16.61
C GLY A 448 13.51 12.99 16.81
N LEU A 449 12.57 13.67 16.14
CA LEU A 449 11.18 13.24 16.08
C LEU A 449 11.03 12.09 15.07
N PHE A 450 10.72 10.90 15.56
CA PHE A 450 10.26 9.79 14.74
C PHE A 450 8.82 10.00 14.28
N ILE A 451 8.53 9.49 13.09
CA ILE A 451 7.24 9.55 12.42
C ILE A 451 6.95 8.12 11.97
N HIS A 452 5.80 7.57 12.33
CA HIS A 452 5.43 6.24 11.87
C HIS A 452 5.35 6.26 10.32
N PRO A 453 6.03 5.33 9.61
CA PRO A 453 6.17 5.41 8.15
C PRO A 453 4.82 5.44 7.41
N MET A 454 3.94 4.48 7.69
CA MET A 454 2.57 4.44 7.14
C MET A 454 1.65 5.48 7.81
N LYS A 455 1.62 5.51 9.15
CA LYS A 455 0.72 6.35 9.95
C LYS A 455 1.29 7.74 10.18
N ASN A 456 1.29 8.56 9.13
CA ASN A 456 1.83 9.93 9.18
C ASN A 456 1.15 10.85 10.23
N TRP A 457 0.04 10.45 10.84
CA TRP A 457 -0.60 11.14 11.95
C TRP A 457 0.05 10.87 13.32
N LEU A 458 0.82 9.79 13.46
CA LEU A 458 1.55 9.44 14.67
C LEU A 458 2.99 9.97 14.61
N ALA A 459 3.45 10.57 15.70
CA ALA A 459 4.85 10.91 15.89
C ALA A 459 5.30 10.60 17.32
N ALA A 460 6.59 10.36 17.51
CA ALA A 460 7.15 10.13 18.83
C ALA A 460 8.59 10.61 18.91
N ARG A 461 8.99 11.03 20.10
CA ARG A 461 10.39 11.23 20.46
C ARG A 461 10.60 10.44 21.75
N PRO A 462 11.33 9.32 21.71
CA PRO A 462 11.91 8.71 22.89
C PRO A 462 12.88 9.69 23.56
N ASP A 463 13.22 9.44 24.83
CA ASP A 463 14.27 10.18 25.52
C ASP A 463 15.67 9.79 24.97
N GLY A 464 15.82 8.60 24.36
CA GLY A 464 17.00 8.25 23.56
C GLY A 464 16.85 6.97 22.71
N ILE A 465 17.88 6.65 21.93
CA ILE A 465 18.04 5.39 21.19
C ILE A 465 19.26 4.65 21.73
N VAL A 466 19.06 3.40 22.15
CA VAL A 466 20.12 2.57 22.69
C VAL A 466 20.76 1.77 21.56
N LYS A 467 22.08 1.91 21.44
CA LYS A 467 22.87 1.18 20.44
C LYS A 467 23.96 0.35 21.10
N ASP A 468 24.36 -0.70 20.41
CA ASP A 468 25.63 -1.36 20.68
C ASP A 468 26.78 -0.37 20.37
N LYS A 469 27.75 -0.27 21.28
CA LYS A 469 28.87 0.66 21.14
C LYS A 469 29.95 0.15 20.18
N CYS A 470 30.05 -1.16 20.00
CA CYS A 470 31.05 -1.81 19.16
C CYS A 470 30.54 -1.98 17.72
N THR A 471 29.30 -2.43 17.51
CA THR A 471 28.74 -2.66 16.17
C THR A 471 27.95 -1.48 15.61
N GLY A 472 27.47 -0.57 16.47
CA GLY A 472 26.55 0.51 16.08
C GLY A 472 25.10 0.05 15.84
N GLU A 473 24.79 -1.23 16.06
CA GLU A 473 23.45 -1.82 15.96
C GLU A 473 22.45 -1.06 16.86
N THR A 474 21.23 -0.84 16.37
CA THR A 474 20.16 -0.22 17.16
C THR A 474 19.35 -1.28 17.89
N LEU A 475 19.48 -1.33 19.22
CA LEU A 475 18.97 -2.42 20.05
C LEU A 475 17.53 -2.20 20.51
N ARG A 476 17.22 -0.97 20.94
CA ARG A 476 15.96 -0.60 21.63
C ARG A 476 15.82 0.92 21.76
N ILE A 477 14.60 1.40 22.03
CA ILE A 477 14.39 2.79 22.49
C ILE A 477 14.68 2.92 24.00
N LEU A 478 14.95 4.14 24.44
CA LEU A 478 15.03 4.52 25.86
C LEU A 478 13.92 5.53 26.20
N GLU A 479 13.22 5.28 27.30
CA GLU A 479 12.24 6.21 27.90
C GLU A 479 12.53 6.34 29.40
N VAL A 480 12.78 7.55 29.91
CA VAL A 480 13.27 7.81 31.27
C VAL A 480 12.25 8.60 32.07
N LYS A 481 11.85 8.12 33.25
CA LYS A 481 10.93 8.85 34.13
C LYS A 481 11.49 9.01 35.54
N ARG A 482 11.38 10.25 36.03
CA ARG A 482 11.83 10.69 37.35
C ARG A 482 10.60 11.07 38.18
N PRO A 483 10.07 10.18 39.04
CA PRO A 483 8.79 10.39 39.69
C PRO A 483 8.93 11.38 40.86
N TYR A 484 8.71 12.68 40.62
CA TYR A 484 8.99 13.75 41.61
C TYR A 484 8.33 13.53 43.00
N LYS A 485 7.14 12.91 43.05
CA LYS A 485 6.46 12.51 44.30
C LYS A 485 7.19 11.38 45.04
N HIS A 486 7.85 10.48 44.32
CA HIS A 486 8.52 9.29 44.86
C HIS A 486 10.05 9.35 44.72
N ARG A 487 10.61 10.55 44.52
CA ARG A 487 12.05 10.74 44.32
C ARG A 487 12.87 10.32 45.54
N GLU A 488 12.34 10.40 46.76
CA GLU A 488 13.04 9.94 47.98
C GLU A 488 12.67 8.49 48.36
N HIS A 489 11.85 7.80 47.55
CA HIS A 489 11.43 6.42 47.81
C HIS A 489 12.28 5.40 47.03
N THR A 490 12.28 4.15 47.49
CA THR A 490 12.65 3.00 46.63
C THR A 490 11.54 2.76 45.61
N ILE A 491 11.84 2.05 44.54
CA ILE A 491 10.85 1.61 43.55
C ILE A 491 9.84 0.66 44.21
N GLN A 492 10.28 -0.16 45.17
CA GLN A 492 9.39 -1.02 45.96
C GLN A 492 8.45 -0.21 46.89
N GLU A 493 8.97 0.77 47.63
CA GLU A 493 8.15 1.72 48.41
C GLU A 493 7.15 2.47 47.52
N ALA A 494 7.59 2.88 46.32
CA ALA A 494 6.75 3.63 45.38
C ALA A 494 5.64 2.76 44.74
N CYS A 495 5.87 1.47 44.51
CA CYS A 495 4.89 0.53 43.99
C CYS A 495 3.64 0.34 44.88
N ALA A 496 3.69 0.76 46.15
CA ALA A 496 2.53 0.76 47.04
C ALA A 496 1.50 1.86 46.67
N ASP A 497 1.88 2.90 45.93
CA ASP A 497 0.92 3.85 45.35
C ASP A 497 0.32 3.26 44.07
N SER A 498 -1.01 3.12 44.03
CA SER A 498 -1.74 2.61 42.86
C SER A 498 -1.62 3.51 41.63
N LYS A 499 -1.24 4.79 41.81
CA LYS A 499 -0.95 5.75 40.73
C LYS A 499 0.53 5.72 40.29
N PHE A 500 1.38 4.90 40.90
CA PHE A 500 2.76 4.73 40.47
C PHE A 500 2.83 3.88 39.20
N CYS A 501 3.70 4.28 38.26
CA CYS A 501 3.75 3.68 36.93
C CYS A 501 4.24 2.23 36.90
N LEU A 502 4.98 1.77 37.92
CA LEU A 502 5.43 0.38 38.03
C LEU A 502 4.59 -0.39 39.05
N GLN A 503 4.62 -1.71 38.92
CA GLN A 503 4.14 -2.67 39.91
C GLN A 503 5.19 -3.77 40.13
N LEU A 504 5.19 -4.34 41.34
CA LEU A 504 6.02 -5.49 41.67
C LEU A 504 5.47 -6.77 41.00
N ASN A 505 6.36 -7.63 40.54
CA ASN A 505 6.06 -8.91 39.90
C ASN A 505 7.12 -9.94 40.34
N GLY A 506 6.89 -10.62 41.47
CA GLY A 506 7.93 -11.37 42.15
C GLY A 506 9.13 -10.44 42.47
N ASN A 507 10.34 -10.88 42.13
CA ASN A 507 11.57 -10.11 42.33
C ASN A 507 11.88 -9.12 41.18
N SER A 508 10.85 -8.72 40.41
CA SER A 508 10.99 -7.85 39.22
C SER A 508 9.94 -6.73 39.21
N TYR A 509 10.11 -5.73 38.34
CA TYR A 509 9.14 -4.65 38.14
C TYR A 509 8.55 -4.70 36.73
N LEU A 510 7.25 -4.44 36.61
CA LEU A 510 6.54 -4.29 35.34
C LEU A 510 5.92 -2.89 35.22
N LEU A 511 5.93 -2.34 34.01
CA LEU A 511 5.20 -1.12 33.66
C LEU A 511 3.71 -1.45 33.56
N ARG A 512 2.88 -0.81 34.38
CA ARG A 512 1.43 -1.04 34.44
C ARG A 512 0.76 -0.76 33.07
N LYS A 513 0.07 -1.75 32.50
CA LYS A 513 -0.48 -1.68 31.12
C LYS A 513 -1.56 -0.60 30.93
N ASP A 514 -2.28 -0.31 32.00
CA ASP A 514 -3.30 0.75 32.13
C ASP A 514 -2.69 2.15 32.32
N HIS A 515 -1.41 2.25 32.73
CA HIS A 515 -0.77 3.54 32.99
C HIS A 515 -0.38 4.27 31.70
N ALA A 516 -0.48 5.61 31.70
CA ALA A 516 -0.25 6.45 30.52
C ALA A 516 1.12 6.24 29.85
N HIS A 517 2.16 5.96 30.64
CA HIS A 517 3.50 5.65 30.10
C HIS A 517 3.56 4.33 29.32
N TYR A 518 2.74 3.32 29.63
CA TYR A 518 2.69 2.12 28.79
C TYR A 518 2.15 2.45 27.40
N THR A 519 1.05 3.21 27.33
CA THR A 519 0.51 3.69 26.05
C THR A 519 1.54 4.53 25.29
N GLN A 520 2.27 5.40 25.99
CA GLN A 520 3.34 6.21 25.40
C GLN A 520 4.46 5.35 24.81
N VAL A 521 4.97 4.36 25.54
CA VAL A 521 6.04 3.46 25.06
C VAL A 521 5.56 2.64 23.87
N GLN A 522 4.34 2.10 23.89
CA GLN A 522 3.75 1.39 22.75
C GLN A 522 3.64 2.31 21.51
N CYS A 523 3.26 3.57 21.68
CA CYS A 523 3.26 4.57 20.59
C CYS A 523 4.68 4.96 20.11
N GLN A 524 5.70 4.96 20.99
CA GLN A 524 7.09 5.19 20.61
C GLN A 524 7.66 4.01 19.81
N LEU A 525 7.35 2.78 20.22
CA LEU A 525 7.69 1.55 19.49
C LEU A 525 7.03 1.52 18.11
N ALA A 526 5.72 1.79 18.03
CA ALA A 526 5.01 1.93 16.76
C ALA A 526 5.61 3.04 15.86
N ALA A 527 5.95 4.21 16.42
CA ALA A 527 6.52 5.31 15.64
C ALA A 527 7.97 5.08 15.18
N THR A 528 8.75 4.26 15.91
CA THR A 528 10.15 3.92 15.58
C THR A 528 10.29 2.63 14.77
N GLN A 529 9.24 1.81 14.70
CA GLN A 529 9.24 0.43 14.17
C GLN A 529 10.16 -0.54 14.94
N LEU A 530 10.66 -0.15 16.12
CA LEU A 530 11.44 -1.01 17.00
C LEU A 530 10.51 -1.88 17.86
N ARG A 531 10.94 -3.11 18.18
CA ARG A 531 10.16 -4.07 18.98
C ARG A 531 10.40 -3.95 20.49
N ASN A 532 11.48 -3.29 20.89
CA ASN A 532 12.00 -3.28 22.27
C ASN A 532 12.22 -1.85 22.79
N ALA A 533 11.85 -1.62 24.04
CA ALA A 533 12.16 -0.44 24.83
C ALA A 533 12.79 -0.85 26.16
N ASP A 534 13.66 0.01 26.71
CA ASP A 534 13.90 0.05 28.15
C ASP A 534 13.18 1.27 28.73
N PHE A 535 12.21 1.02 29.62
CA PHE A 535 11.56 2.04 30.43
C PHE A 535 12.29 2.17 31.77
N VAL A 536 12.94 3.30 32.01
CA VAL A 536 13.80 3.53 33.17
C VAL A 536 13.10 4.42 34.17
N VAL A 537 13.01 3.96 35.42
CA VAL A 537 12.53 4.78 36.53
C VAL A 537 13.66 5.04 37.51
N LEU A 538 13.94 6.32 37.77
CA LEU A 538 15.07 6.78 38.56
C LEU A 538 14.59 7.64 39.73
N THR A 539 14.83 7.16 40.95
CA THR A 539 14.67 7.93 42.19
C THR A 539 16.05 8.42 42.66
N ASN A 540 16.13 9.06 43.83
CA ASN A 540 17.39 9.41 44.48
C ASN A 540 18.02 8.21 45.18
N LYS A 541 17.24 7.17 45.53
CA LYS A 541 17.72 5.92 46.12
C LYS A 541 18.24 4.94 45.05
N GLU A 542 17.53 4.72 43.95
CA GLU A 542 17.88 3.66 42.99
C GLU A 542 17.38 3.87 41.54
N THR A 543 17.76 2.97 40.64
CA THR A 543 17.36 2.94 39.22
C THR A 543 16.77 1.57 38.85
N ALA A 544 15.49 1.53 38.45
CA ALA A 544 14.89 0.35 37.83
C ALA A 544 14.94 0.48 36.30
N ILE A 545 15.33 -0.59 35.61
CA ILE A 545 15.21 -0.73 34.16
C ILE A 545 14.17 -1.81 33.88
N VAL A 546 13.07 -1.43 33.23
CA VAL A 546 11.96 -2.33 32.89
C VAL A 546 11.92 -2.51 31.37
N PRO A 547 12.27 -3.70 30.84
CA PRO A 547 12.06 -4.01 29.43
C PRO A 547 10.58 -3.95 29.07
N VAL A 548 10.25 -3.29 27.96
CA VAL A 548 8.88 -3.24 27.43
C VAL A 548 8.93 -3.61 25.95
N HIS A 549 8.21 -4.66 25.58
CA HIS A 549 8.08 -5.12 24.21
C HIS A 549 6.84 -4.55 23.54
N PHE A 550 6.87 -4.42 22.22
CA PHE A 550 5.70 -4.03 21.44
C PHE A 550 4.62 -5.13 21.53
N SER A 551 3.39 -4.74 21.88
CA SER A 551 2.24 -5.63 22.05
C SER A 551 1.22 -5.35 20.95
N PRO A 552 1.12 -6.21 19.91
CA PRO A 552 0.15 -6.05 18.83
C PRO A 552 -1.29 -5.97 19.34
N GLU A 553 -1.63 -6.74 20.36
CA GLU A 553 -2.98 -6.86 20.94
C GLU A 553 -3.40 -5.54 21.63
N PHE A 554 -2.45 -4.90 22.33
CA PHE A 554 -2.67 -3.57 22.87
C PHE A 554 -2.74 -2.52 21.76
N TRP A 555 -1.88 -2.64 20.76
CA TRP A 555 -1.80 -1.71 19.64
C TRP A 555 -3.10 -1.70 18.80
N GLU A 556 -3.67 -2.86 18.47
CA GLU A 556 -4.96 -3.02 17.80
C GLU A 556 -6.11 -2.36 18.57
N CYS A 557 -6.05 -2.34 19.91
CA CYS A 557 -7.04 -1.66 20.74
C CYS A 557 -6.90 -0.11 20.72
N ILE A 558 -5.68 0.43 20.57
CA ILE A 558 -5.46 1.89 20.59
C ILE A 558 -5.41 2.53 19.19
N GLU A 559 -4.93 1.84 18.16
CA GLU A 559 -4.77 2.37 16.81
C GLU A 559 -6.06 3.01 16.25
N PRO A 560 -7.22 2.30 16.21
CA PRO A 560 -8.45 2.86 15.64
C PRO A 560 -8.97 4.07 16.41
N LYS A 561 -8.68 4.14 17.72
CA LYS A 561 -9.08 5.23 18.61
C LYS A 561 -8.27 6.50 18.32
N LEU A 562 -6.96 6.35 18.10
CA LEU A 562 -6.09 7.45 17.67
C LEU A 562 -6.40 7.89 16.24
N GLU A 563 -6.65 6.95 15.32
CA GLU A 563 -6.99 7.27 13.93
C GLU A 563 -8.36 7.95 13.80
N ARG A 564 -9.39 7.51 14.56
CA ARG A 564 -10.67 8.23 14.66
C ARG A 564 -10.47 9.67 15.11
N PHE A 565 -9.62 9.91 16.12
CA PHE A 565 -9.30 11.28 16.55
C PHE A 565 -8.59 12.08 15.46
N TYR A 566 -7.57 11.52 14.79
CA TYR A 566 -6.89 12.25 13.72
C TYR A 566 -7.82 12.57 12.55
N THR A 567 -8.51 11.57 12.01
CA THR A 567 -9.36 11.69 10.81
C THR A 567 -10.59 12.57 11.02
N LYS A 568 -11.19 12.57 12.22
CA LYS A 568 -12.41 13.33 12.51
C LYS A 568 -12.16 14.68 13.20
N ALA A 569 -11.10 14.83 14.00
CA ALA A 569 -10.83 16.08 14.72
C ALA A 569 -9.69 16.92 14.12
N VAL A 570 -8.57 16.29 13.74
CA VAL A 570 -7.34 17.00 13.33
C VAL A 570 -7.36 17.33 11.83
N LEU A 571 -7.67 16.34 10.98
CA LEU A 571 -7.65 16.47 9.53
C LEU A 571 -8.57 17.58 8.97
N PRO A 572 -9.80 17.81 9.50
CA PRO A 572 -10.62 18.92 9.04
C PRO A 572 -10.04 20.32 9.32
N GLN A 573 -9.17 20.47 10.33
CA GLN A 573 -8.50 21.76 10.59
C GLN A 573 -7.32 22.01 9.64
N LEU A 574 -6.75 20.94 9.05
CA LEU A 574 -5.71 21.03 8.03
C LEU A 574 -6.26 21.44 6.66
N GLN A 575 -7.53 21.17 6.38
CA GLN A 575 -8.17 21.39 5.08
C GLN A 575 -8.78 22.80 4.91
N LYS A 576 -8.84 23.61 5.97
CA LYS A 576 -9.37 24.98 5.92
C LYS A 576 -8.43 25.94 5.17
N PRO A 577 -8.93 26.76 4.23
CA PRO A 577 -8.11 27.72 3.49
C PRO A 577 -7.30 28.70 4.36
N SER A 578 -6.16 29.14 3.83
CA SER A 578 -5.19 29.97 4.56
C SER A 578 -5.71 31.33 5.03
N ALA A 579 -6.81 31.84 4.46
CA ALA A 579 -7.40 33.13 4.82
C ALA A 579 -7.82 33.19 6.30
N ASN A 580 -8.70 32.28 6.73
CA ASN A 580 -9.23 32.24 8.09
C ASN A 580 -8.17 31.87 9.16
N ARG A 581 -6.96 31.42 8.77
CA ARG A 581 -5.84 31.22 9.71
C ARG A 581 -5.29 32.52 10.30
N LYS A 582 -5.64 33.70 9.76
CA LYS A 582 -5.38 35.00 10.40
C LYS A 582 -6.45 35.39 11.43
N GLU A 583 -7.74 35.19 11.12
CA GLU A 583 -8.86 35.54 12.02
C GLU A 583 -8.86 34.74 13.31
N VAL A 584 -8.59 33.42 13.22
CA VAL A 584 -8.46 32.55 14.41
C VAL A 584 -7.28 32.95 15.31
N LYS A 585 -6.36 33.81 14.85
CA LYS A 585 -5.30 34.42 15.67
C LYS A 585 -5.63 35.79 16.24
N SER A 586 -6.62 36.51 15.69
CA SER A 586 -6.96 37.89 16.14
C SER A 586 -8.12 37.94 17.14
N GLY A 587 -8.77 36.81 17.43
CA GLY A 587 -9.76 36.70 18.51
C GLY A 587 -11.11 37.37 18.25
N LYS A 588 -11.33 37.95 17.06
CA LYS A 588 -12.64 38.48 16.66
C LYS A 588 -13.48 37.38 16.01
N LEU A 589 -14.47 36.86 16.73
CA LEU A 589 -15.70 36.40 16.07
C LEU A 589 -16.44 37.67 15.61
N VAL A 590 -16.66 37.79 14.31
CA VAL A 590 -17.75 38.60 13.77
C VAL A 590 -18.82 37.61 13.36
N TRP A 591 -20.01 37.71 13.98
CA TRP A 591 -21.18 36.99 13.52
C TRP A 591 -21.73 37.75 12.31
N ALA A 592 -21.68 37.13 11.14
CA ALA A 592 -22.45 37.59 9.98
C ALA A 592 -23.81 36.90 10.03
N THR A 593 -24.85 37.67 10.38
CA THR A 593 -26.25 37.27 10.34
C THR A 593 -26.85 37.65 8.99
N GLU A 594 -27.55 36.69 8.37
CA GLU A 594 -28.51 36.90 7.27
C GLU A 594 -27.91 37.47 5.95
N GLU A 595 -28.54 37.33 4.79
CA GLU A 595 -29.88 36.80 4.45
C GLU A 595 -29.83 35.43 3.72
#